data_AF-A0A9N9EM76-F1
#
_entry.id   AF-A0A9N9EM76-F1
#
_cell.length_a   1.000
_cell.length_b   1.000
_cell.length_c   1.000
_cell.angle_alpha   90.00
_cell.angle_beta   90.00
_cell.angle_gamma   90.00
#
_symmetry.space_group_name_H-M   'P 1'
#
loop_
_entity.id
_entity.type
_entity.pdbx_description
1 polymer ?
#
loop_
_entity_poly.entity_id
_entity_poly.type
_entity_poly.pdbx_seq_one_letter_code
_entity_poly.pdbx_strand_id
1 'polypeptide(L)'
;MIEKIFRKQTRRTDSPCESKKSQSFLNRTVKQLYDIRNEGIFSYKSKTQHNGLKAIVNQLCNLHKEERMKGTNAISFLKQMEQFFIKNDQNPEDVINWCLDNQINPIIQSILADCYFCGKWINKDNQKTFEFDQKSAEGGYIIAYSCLGFCYGNGRRQERTREFKRVQENKK
;
A
#
# COMPACT_ATOMS: atom_id res chain seq x y z
N MET A 1 31.66 -14.54 -17.53
CA MET A 1 32.99 -14.13 -18.04
C MET A 1 33.90 -13.58 -16.94
N ILE A 2 33.37 -12.76 -16.00
CA ILE A 2 34.12 -12.15 -14.88
C ILE A 2 34.68 -13.17 -13.88
N GLU A 3 33.95 -14.25 -13.54
CA GLU A 3 34.46 -15.29 -12.62
C GLU A 3 35.72 -16.02 -13.10
N LYS A 4 35.89 -16.17 -14.43
CA LYS A 4 37.08 -16.85 -15.00
C LYS A 4 38.34 -15.99 -14.91
N ILE A 5 38.20 -14.67 -14.85
CA ILE A 5 39.34 -13.73 -14.75
C ILE A 5 39.89 -13.74 -13.32
N PHE A 6 39.01 -13.82 -12.31
CA PHE A 6 39.40 -13.80 -10.90
C PHE A 6 40.25 -15.03 -10.48
N ARG A 7 39.97 -16.21 -11.04
CA ARG A 7 40.75 -17.44 -10.75
C ARG A 7 42.18 -17.45 -11.33
N LYS A 8 42.50 -16.57 -12.27
CA LYS A 8 43.83 -16.53 -12.91
C LYS A 8 44.82 -15.60 -12.19
N GLN A 9 44.35 -14.59 -11.47
CA GLN A 9 45.20 -13.62 -10.78
C GLN A 9 45.74 -14.12 -9.43
N THR A 10 45.12 -15.12 -8.80
CA THR A 10 45.53 -15.66 -7.49
C THR A 10 46.69 -16.66 -7.51
N ARG A 11 47.34 -16.89 -8.66
CA ARG A 11 48.38 -17.93 -8.80
C ARG A 11 49.83 -17.42 -8.92
N ARG A 12 50.09 -16.13 -8.83
CA ARG A 12 51.47 -15.62 -8.83
C ARG A 12 51.69 -14.62 -7.70
N THR A 13 52.60 -15.03 -6.82
CA THR A 13 53.29 -14.31 -5.73
C THR A 13 52.42 -13.92 -4.53
N ASP A 14 52.67 -14.51 -3.36
CA ASP A 14 52.99 -13.81 -2.09
C ASP A 14 52.81 -14.71 -0.84
N SER A 15 53.58 -14.38 0.20
CA SER A 15 53.68 -15.01 1.52
C SER A 15 52.31 -15.35 2.17
N PRO A 16 52.19 -16.47 2.94
CA PRO A 16 50.92 -16.95 3.51
C PRO A 16 50.19 -15.99 4.47
N CYS A 17 50.87 -14.97 5.00
CA CYS A 17 50.31 -14.04 5.99
C CYS A 17 49.67 -12.80 5.35
N GLU A 18 50.23 -12.30 4.25
CA GLU A 18 49.69 -11.16 3.51
C GLU A 18 48.47 -11.54 2.67
N SER A 19 48.43 -12.77 2.15
CA SER A 19 47.30 -13.27 1.38
C SER A 19 45.99 -13.31 2.19
N LYS A 20 46.03 -13.73 3.47
CA LYS A 20 44.84 -13.83 4.32
C LYS A 20 44.23 -12.47 4.68
N LYS A 21 45.07 -11.46 4.99
CA LYS A 21 44.60 -10.09 5.27
C LYS A 21 44.00 -9.47 4.00
N SER A 22 44.66 -9.62 2.87
CA SER A 22 44.18 -9.15 1.56
C SER A 22 42.88 -9.84 1.12
N GLN A 23 42.73 -11.16 1.36
CA GLN A 23 41.47 -11.89 1.11
C GLN A 23 40.32 -11.38 2.00
N SER A 24 40.60 -11.11 3.28
CA SER A 24 39.58 -10.60 4.22
C SER A 24 39.07 -9.22 3.81
N PHE A 25 39.96 -8.37 3.29
CA PHE A 25 39.64 -7.05 2.79
C PHE A 25 38.80 -7.15 1.51
N LEU A 26 39.24 -7.95 0.53
CA LEU A 26 38.51 -8.21 -0.71
C LEU A 26 37.11 -8.76 -0.45
N ASN A 27 36.94 -9.70 0.48
CA ASN A 27 35.63 -10.25 0.83
C ASN A 27 34.70 -9.20 1.44
N ARG A 28 35.24 -8.26 2.23
CA ARG A 28 34.48 -7.15 2.81
C ARG A 28 34.01 -6.18 1.72
N THR A 29 34.88 -5.87 0.78
CA THR A 29 34.57 -4.98 -0.35
C THR A 29 33.57 -5.60 -1.31
N VAL A 30 33.70 -6.90 -1.62
CA VAL A 30 32.75 -7.63 -2.48
C VAL A 30 31.36 -7.68 -1.84
N LYS A 31 31.29 -7.89 -0.52
CA LYS A 31 30.01 -7.86 0.21
C LYS A 31 29.39 -6.46 0.15
N GLN A 32 30.16 -5.41 0.43
CA GLN A 32 29.68 -4.02 0.32
C GLN A 32 29.17 -3.69 -1.09
N LEU A 33 29.89 -4.11 -2.13
CA LEU A 33 29.47 -3.90 -3.52
C LEU A 33 28.20 -4.69 -3.88
N TYR A 34 28.02 -5.89 -3.32
CA TYR A 34 26.80 -6.68 -3.50
C TYR A 34 25.61 -6.04 -2.80
N ASP A 35 25.79 -5.56 -1.57
CA ASP A 35 24.76 -4.86 -0.79
C ASP A 35 24.35 -3.55 -1.49
N ILE A 36 25.31 -2.70 -1.87
CA ILE A 36 25.06 -1.46 -2.64
C ILE A 36 24.36 -1.75 -3.97
N ARG A 37 24.78 -2.81 -4.68
CA ARG A 37 24.14 -3.21 -5.94
C ARG A 37 22.70 -3.64 -5.71
N ASN A 38 22.42 -4.40 -4.67
CA ASN A 38 21.07 -4.86 -4.35
C ASN A 38 20.18 -3.71 -3.86
N GLU A 39 20.70 -2.79 -3.05
CA GLU A 39 20.02 -1.56 -2.66
C GLU A 39 19.70 -0.69 -3.88
N GLY A 40 20.66 -0.54 -4.81
CA GLY A 40 20.47 0.18 -6.07
C GLY A 40 19.43 -0.48 -6.98
N ILE A 41 19.44 -1.82 -7.09
CA ILE A 41 18.43 -2.58 -7.84
C ILE A 41 17.06 -2.47 -7.17
N PHE A 42 16.97 -2.56 -5.84
CA PHE A 42 15.74 -2.41 -5.08
C PHE A 42 15.17 -1.00 -5.23
N SER A 43 16.00 0.03 -5.10
CA SER A 43 15.64 1.44 -5.31
C SER A 43 15.20 1.71 -6.75
N TYR A 44 15.86 1.10 -7.74
CA TYR A 44 15.51 1.27 -9.15
C TYR A 44 14.21 0.52 -9.52
N LYS A 45 14.03 -0.69 -8.98
CA LYS A 45 12.83 -1.51 -9.19
C LYS A 45 11.62 -0.91 -8.48
N SER A 46 11.80 -0.38 -7.26
CA SER A 46 10.75 0.37 -6.58
C SER A 46 10.40 1.65 -7.35
N LYS A 47 11.37 2.42 -7.84
CA LYS A 47 11.08 3.63 -8.65
C LYS A 47 10.33 3.35 -9.95
N THR A 48 10.68 2.29 -10.68
CA THR A 48 9.99 1.91 -11.92
C THR A 48 8.60 1.32 -11.66
N GLN A 49 8.44 0.52 -10.60
CA GLN A 49 7.14 0.04 -10.13
C GLN A 49 6.26 1.20 -9.61
N HIS A 50 6.82 2.18 -8.90
CA HIS A 50 6.11 3.38 -8.43
C HIS A 50 5.59 4.24 -9.59
N ASN A 51 6.34 4.36 -10.69
CA ASN A 51 5.89 5.12 -11.87
C ASN A 51 4.75 4.42 -12.61
N GLY A 52 4.79 3.08 -12.72
CA GLY A 52 3.70 2.30 -13.29
C GLY A 52 2.42 2.35 -12.43
N LEU A 53 2.56 2.13 -11.12
CA LEU A 53 1.45 2.17 -10.18
C LEU A 53 0.80 3.55 -10.09
N LYS A 54 1.56 4.64 -10.19
CA LYS A 54 1.01 6.00 -10.21
C LYS A 54 0.00 6.18 -11.35
N ALA A 55 0.30 5.68 -12.55
CA ALA A 55 -0.62 5.77 -13.69
C ALA A 55 -1.90 4.96 -13.45
N ILE A 56 -1.76 3.75 -12.90
CA ILE A 56 -2.89 2.89 -12.52
C ILE A 56 -3.76 3.56 -11.44
N VAL A 57 -3.16 4.14 -10.40
CA VAL A 57 -3.89 4.80 -9.31
C VAL A 57 -4.62 6.04 -9.80
N ASN A 58 -4.05 6.79 -10.76
CA ASN A 58 -4.76 7.91 -11.38
C ASN A 58 -6.00 7.43 -12.15
N GLN A 59 -5.90 6.33 -12.89
CA GLN A 59 -7.07 5.72 -13.56
C GLN A 59 -8.11 5.24 -12.54
N LEU A 60 -7.66 4.62 -11.44
CA LEU A 60 -8.53 4.20 -10.34
C LEU A 60 -9.26 5.39 -9.69
N CYS A 61 -8.59 6.52 -9.51
CA CYS A 61 -9.21 7.74 -8.98
C CYS A 61 -10.33 8.26 -9.89
N ASN A 62 -10.13 8.20 -11.21
CA ASN A 62 -11.17 8.57 -12.17
C ASN A 62 -12.35 7.59 -12.12
N LEU A 63 -12.07 6.28 -12.07
CA LEU A 63 -13.09 5.26 -11.89
C LEU A 63 -13.91 5.48 -10.61
N HIS A 64 -13.27 5.83 -9.50
CA HIS A 64 -13.97 6.14 -8.25
C HIS A 64 -14.94 7.30 -8.43
N LYS A 65 -14.50 8.41 -9.03
CA LYS A 65 -15.38 9.56 -9.30
C LYS A 65 -16.57 9.16 -10.15
N GLU A 66 -16.32 8.47 -11.27
CA GLU A 66 -17.38 8.07 -12.20
C GLU A 66 -18.41 7.16 -11.54
N GLU A 67 -17.95 6.16 -10.78
CA GLU A 67 -18.85 5.24 -10.07
C GLU A 67 -19.65 5.92 -8.97
N ARG A 68 -19.01 6.83 -8.24
CA ARG A 68 -19.70 7.56 -7.18
C ARG A 68 -20.74 8.53 -7.72
N MET A 69 -20.50 9.14 -8.88
CA MET A 69 -21.49 9.96 -9.58
C MET A 69 -22.71 9.16 -10.04
N LYS A 70 -22.57 7.87 -10.31
CA LYS A 70 -23.70 6.96 -10.62
C LYS A 70 -24.51 6.55 -9.39
N GLY A 71 -24.11 6.99 -8.19
CA GLY A 71 -24.74 6.58 -6.93
C GLY A 71 -24.31 5.19 -6.44
N THR A 72 -23.22 4.65 -6.98
CA THR A 72 -22.70 3.34 -6.59
C THR A 72 -22.25 3.35 -5.12
N ASN A 73 -22.64 2.32 -4.36
CA ASN A 73 -22.19 2.15 -2.98
C ASN A 73 -20.78 1.53 -2.89
N ALA A 74 -20.15 1.59 -1.71
CA ALA A 74 -18.79 1.10 -1.51
C ALA A 74 -18.59 -0.36 -1.93
N ILE A 75 -19.53 -1.26 -1.65
CA ILE A 75 -19.42 -2.69 -1.99
C ILE A 75 -19.38 -2.88 -3.52
N SER A 76 -20.29 -2.22 -4.23
CA SER A 76 -20.36 -2.27 -5.68
C SER A 76 -19.12 -1.64 -6.32
N PHE A 77 -18.61 -0.53 -5.77
CA PHE A 77 -17.35 0.07 -6.21
C PHE A 77 -16.18 -0.89 -6.04
N LEU A 78 -16.03 -1.54 -4.88
CA LEU A 78 -14.94 -2.49 -4.61
C LEU A 78 -14.98 -3.74 -5.51
N LYS A 79 -16.16 -4.14 -5.98
CA LYS A 79 -16.31 -5.20 -6.99
C LYS A 79 -15.76 -4.75 -8.34
N GLN A 80 -16.05 -3.53 -8.75
CA GLN A 80 -15.52 -2.98 -10.01
C GLN A 80 -14.02 -2.70 -9.93
N MET A 81 -13.55 -2.22 -8.80
CA MET A 81 -12.12 -2.04 -8.51
C MET A 81 -11.36 -3.37 -8.61
N GLU A 82 -11.92 -4.47 -8.12
CA GLU A 82 -11.34 -5.80 -8.28
C GLU A 82 -11.26 -6.23 -9.75
N GLN A 83 -12.32 -6.02 -10.53
CA GLN A 83 -12.31 -6.28 -11.97
C GLN A 83 -11.28 -5.40 -12.71
N PHE A 84 -11.15 -4.14 -12.29
CA PHE A 84 -10.16 -3.21 -12.82
C PHE A 84 -8.73 -3.72 -12.55
N PHE A 85 -8.44 -4.24 -11.37
CA PHE A 85 -7.14 -4.82 -11.05
C PHE A 85 -6.82 -6.06 -11.87
N ILE A 86 -7.78 -6.97 -12.02
CA ILE A 86 -7.64 -8.16 -12.87
C ILE A 86 -7.33 -7.75 -14.31
N LYS A 87 -8.07 -6.77 -14.85
CA LYS A 87 -7.89 -6.29 -16.23
C LYS A 87 -6.50 -5.69 -16.49
N ASN A 88 -5.91 -5.06 -15.48
CA ASN A 88 -4.61 -4.40 -15.59
C ASN A 88 -3.43 -5.26 -15.10
N ASP A 89 -3.69 -6.54 -14.79
CA ASP A 89 -2.69 -7.47 -14.21
C ASP A 89 -1.98 -6.88 -12.98
N GLN A 90 -2.76 -6.25 -12.10
CA GLN A 90 -2.26 -5.62 -10.88
C GLN A 90 -2.66 -6.42 -9.65
N ASN A 91 -1.73 -6.57 -8.72
CA ASN A 91 -2.04 -7.07 -7.39
C ASN A 91 -2.75 -5.96 -6.59
N PRO A 92 -3.99 -6.20 -6.11
CA PRO A 92 -4.71 -5.21 -5.31
C PRO A 92 -3.94 -4.75 -4.08
N GLU A 93 -3.22 -5.66 -3.39
CA GLU A 93 -2.47 -5.32 -2.18
C GLU A 93 -1.34 -4.33 -2.47
N ASP A 94 -0.63 -4.49 -3.58
CA ASP A 94 0.45 -3.58 -3.97
C ASP A 94 -0.09 -2.19 -4.31
N VAL A 95 -1.22 -2.11 -5.01
CA VAL A 95 -1.88 -0.84 -5.32
C VAL A 95 -2.35 -0.16 -4.03
N ILE A 96 -2.94 -0.92 -3.11
CA ILE A 96 -3.42 -0.41 -1.83
C ILE A 96 -2.27 0.06 -0.94
N ASN A 97 -1.17 -0.68 -0.86
CA ASN A 97 0.04 -0.25 -0.16
C ASN A 97 0.61 1.04 -0.76
N TRP A 98 0.66 1.15 -2.08
CA TRP A 98 1.05 2.40 -2.72
C TRP A 98 0.12 3.57 -2.35
N CYS A 99 -1.20 3.34 -2.31
CA CYS A 99 -2.17 4.33 -1.86
C CYS A 99 -1.96 4.74 -0.39
N LEU A 100 -1.62 3.78 0.49
CA LEU A 100 -1.27 4.05 1.89
C LEU A 100 0.01 4.88 2.00
N ASP A 101 0.99 4.72 1.12
CA ASP A 101 2.20 5.54 1.12
C ASP A 101 1.97 6.95 0.51
N ASN A 102 0.91 7.12 -0.29
CA ASN A 102 0.66 8.32 -1.12
C ASN A 102 -0.72 8.95 -0.87
N GLN A 103 -1.09 9.13 0.41
CA GLN A 103 -2.42 9.60 0.84
C GLN A 103 -2.69 11.10 0.62
N ILE A 104 -1.88 11.80 -0.18
CA ILE A 104 -2.01 13.27 -0.37
C ILE A 104 -3.30 13.62 -1.13
N ASN A 105 -3.74 12.76 -2.03
CA ASN A 105 -4.93 13.00 -2.84
C ASN A 105 -6.21 12.63 -2.06
N PRO A 106 -7.19 13.53 -1.94
CA PRO A 106 -8.41 13.25 -1.19
C PRO A 106 -9.23 12.10 -1.78
N ILE A 107 -9.17 11.85 -3.10
CA ILE A 107 -9.85 10.70 -3.72
C ILE A 107 -9.20 9.39 -3.24
N ILE A 108 -7.86 9.36 -3.14
CA ILE A 108 -7.13 8.20 -2.61
C ILE A 108 -7.55 7.92 -1.17
N GLN A 109 -7.68 8.98 -0.35
CA GLN A 109 -8.16 8.85 1.03
C GLN A 109 -9.58 8.25 1.08
N SER A 110 -10.49 8.66 0.19
CA SER A 110 -11.85 8.08 0.13
C SER A 110 -11.85 6.61 -0.35
N ILE A 111 -10.98 6.25 -1.30
CA ILE A 111 -10.81 4.85 -1.72
C ILE A 111 -10.31 3.99 -0.54
N LEU A 112 -9.34 4.50 0.23
CA LEU A 112 -8.85 3.81 1.42
C LEU A 112 -9.95 3.67 2.49
N ALA A 113 -10.78 4.70 2.68
CA ALA A 113 -11.93 4.65 3.58
C ALA A 113 -12.93 3.54 3.18
N ASP A 114 -13.24 3.44 1.88
CA ASP A 114 -14.10 2.38 1.33
C ASP A 114 -13.48 0.98 1.58
N CYS A 115 -12.16 0.82 1.42
CA CYS A 115 -11.45 -0.43 1.71
C CYS A 115 -11.51 -0.80 3.21
N TYR A 116 -11.24 0.16 4.11
CA TYR A 116 -11.35 -0.04 5.56
C TYR A 116 -12.78 -0.33 6.01
N PHE A 117 -13.78 0.25 5.35
CA PHE A 117 -15.19 0.05 5.71
C PHE A 117 -15.65 -1.39 5.43
N CYS A 118 -15.28 -1.89 4.26
CA CYS A 118 -15.63 -3.24 3.82
C CYS A 118 -14.66 -4.32 4.32
N GLY A 119 -13.44 -3.96 4.71
CA GLY A 119 -12.38 -4.91 5.07
C GLY A 119 -11.82 -5.66 3.87
N LYS A 120 -11.77 -5.02 2.69
CA LYS A 120 -11.26 -5.64 1.46
C LYS A 120 -9.82 -5.22 1.24
N TRP A 121 -8.92 -6.19 1.08
CA TRP A 121 -7.45 -6.05 0.96
C TRP A 121 -6.75 -5.46 2.19
N ILE A 122 -7.47 -4.73 3.06
CA ILE A 122 -7.03 -4.29 4.37
C ILE A 122 -8.05 -4.74 5.41
N ASN A 123 -7.59 -5.00 6.64
CA ASN A 123 -8.46 -5.29 7.77
C ASN A 123 -9.48 -4.18 8.01
N LYS A 124 -10.72 -4.60 8.27
CA LYS A 124 -11.82 -3.68 8.55
C LYS A 124 -11.52 -2.82 9.77
N ASP A 125 -11.69 -1.51 9.63
CA ASP A 125 -11.49 -0.55 10.72
C ASP A 125 -12.40 0.67 10.53
N ASN A 126 -13.50 0.71 11.29
CA ASN A 126 -14.50 1.77 11.18
C ASN A 126 -13.96 3.14 11.66
N GLN A 127 -12.98 3.15 12.58
CA GLN A 127 -12.39 4.41 13.05
C GLN A 127 -11.52 5.00 11.95
N LYS A 128 -10.68 4.17 11.32
CA LYS A 128 -9.89 4.62 10.16
C LYS A 128 -10.78 5.03 8.99
N THR A 129 -11.87 4.33 8.69
CA THR A 129 -12.85 4.77 7.70
C THR A 129 -13.27 6.23 7.96
N PHE A 130 -13.67 6.54 9.19
CA PHE A 130 -14.08 7.89 9.56
C PHE A 130 -12.95 8.91 9.39
N GLU A 131 -11.75 8.61 9.89
CA GLU A 131 -10.59 9.51 9.79
C GLU A 131 -10.19 9.80 8.34
N PHE A 132 -10.23 8.79 7.46
CA PHE A 132 -9.89 8.94 6.05
C PHE A 132 -10.97 9.70 5.26
N ASP A 133 -12.25 9.41 5.50
CA ASP A 133 -13.35 10.17 4.89
C ASP A 133 -13.32 11.63 5.37
N GLN A 134 -12.95 11.89 6.62
CA GLN A 134 -12.82 13.25 7.14
C GLN A 134 -11.70 14.01 6.42
N LYS A 135 -10.50 13.44 6.34
CA LYS A 135 -9.38 14.05 5.61
C LYS A 135 -9.72 14.30 4.14
N SER A 136 -10.44 13.36 3.52
CA SER A 136 -10.87 13.47 2.12
C SER A 136 -11.85 14.64 1.92
N ALA A 137 -12.79 14.80 2.84
CA ALA A 137 -13.75 15.90 2.85
C ALA A 137 -13.07 17.26 3.09
N GLU A 138 -12.10 17.31 4.01
CA GLU A 138 -11.26 18.49 4.28
C GLU A 138 -10.40 18.86 3.06
N GLY A 139 -9.93 17.86 2.31
CA GLY A 139 -9.26 18.03 1.01
C GLY A 139 -10.19 18.41 -0.15
N GLY A 140 -11.48 18.66 0.11
CA GLY A 140 -12.44 19.17 -0.86
C GLY A 140 -13.12 18.10 -1.72
N TYR A 141 -13.00 16.83 -1.40
CA TYR A 141 -13.69 15.78 -2.16
C TYR A 141 -15.14 15.62 -1.70
N ILE A 142 -16.07 16.13 -2.50
CA ILE A 142 -17.48 16.26 -2.10
C ILE A 142 -18.17 14.93 -1.77
N ILE A 143 -17.75 13.84 -2.42
CA ILE A 143 -18.31 12.50 -2.19
C ILE A 143 -18.01 12.01 -0.76
N ALA A 144 -16.88 12.43 -0.18
CA ALA A 144 -16.51 12.03 1.17
C ALA A 144 -17.46 12.59 2.24
N TYR A 145 -18.06 13.77 2.02
CA TYR A 145 -19.09 14.30 2.93
C TYR A 145 -20.31 13.39 3.04
N SER A 146 -20.74 12.78 1.92
CA SER A 146 -21.84 11.81 1.91
C SER A 146 -21.47 10.54 2.70
N CYS A 147 -20.21 10.11 2.63
CA CYS A 147 -19.71 8.95 3.37
C CYS A 147 -19.58 9.21 4.87
N LEU A 148 -19.15 10.42 5.27
CA LEU A 148 -19.18 10.86 6.66
C LEU A 148 -20.60 10.83 7.22
N GLY A 149 -21.58 11.35 6.47
CA GLY A 149 -22.99 11.31 6.88
C GLY A 149 -23.48 9.88 7.14
N PHE A 150 -23.09 8.94 6.27
CA PHE A 150 -23.40 7.52 6.44
C PHE A 150 -22.69 6.91 7.67
N CYS A 151 -21.43 7.25 7.91
CA CYS A 151 -20.67 6.80 9.07
C CYS A 151 -21.30 7.26 10.40
N TYR A 152 -21.70 8.54 10.51
CA TYR A 152 -22.39 9.06 11.69
C TYR A 152 -23.74 8.37 11.93
N GLY A 153 -24.51 8.13 10.86
CA GLY A 153 -25.79 7.42 10.96
C GLY A 153 -25.63 5.99 11.49
N ASN A 154 -24.62 5.27 11.02
CA ASN A 154 -24.34 3.90 11.46
C ASN A 154 -23.72 3.83 12.85
N GLY A 155 -22.83 4.76 13.21
CA GLY A 155 -22.24 4.86 14.55
C GLY A 155 -23.32 5.01 15.62
N ARG A 156 -24.24 5.96 15.43
CA ARG A 156 -25.41 6.16 16.32
C ARG A 156 -26.33 4.95 16.37
N ARG A 157 -26.48 4.20 15.27
CA ARG A 157 -27.27 2.96 15.26
C ARG A 157 -26.60 1.89 16.13
N GLN A 158 -25.30 1.69 15.99
CA GLN A 158 -24.55 0.70 16.77
C GLN A 158 -24.56 1.02 18.27
N GLU A 159 -24.38 2.29 18.65
CA GLU A 159 -24.44 2.74 20.04
C GLU A 159 -25.81 2.42 20.67
N ARG A 160 -26.90 2.81 20.00
CA ARG A 160 -28.27 2.48 20.45
C ARG A 160 -28.51 0.97 20.58
N THR A 161 -27.98 0.15 19.67
CA THR A 161 -28.08 -1.31 19.79
C THR A 161 -27.32 -1.86 20.99
N ARG A 162 -26.12 -1.32 21.30
CA ARG A 162 -25.34 -1.72 22.48
C ARG A 162 -26.05 -1.32 23.77
N GLU A 163 -26.60 -0.12 23.82
CA GLU A 163 -27.37 0.38 24.97
C GLU A 163 -28.62 -0.46 25.20
N PHE A 164 -29.39 -0.77 24.15
CA PHE A 164 -30.55 -1.66 24.24
C PHE A 164 -30.17 -3.03 24.82
N LYS A 165 -29.07 -3.64 24.38
CA LYS A 165 -28.59 -4.92 24.93
C LYS A 165 -28.23 -4.82 26.41
N ARG A 166 -27.49 -3.78 26.82
CA ARG A 166 -27.14 -3.55 28.24
C ARG A 166 -28.38 -3.42 29.12
N VAL A 167 -29.41 -2.72 28.64
CA VAL A 167 -30.69 -2.56 29.37
C VAL A 167 -31.43 -3.89 29.52
N GLN A 168 -31.35 -4.81 28.55
CA GLN A 168 -31.95 -6.14 28.66
C GLN A 168 -31.16 -7.08 29.58
N GLU A 169 -29.83 -6.96 29.60
CA GLU A 169 -28.95 -7.76 30.45
C GLU A 169 -29.06 -7.36 31.94
N ASN A 170 -29.21 -6.07 32.23
CA ASN A 170 -29.40 -5.56 33.60
C ASN A 170 -30.82 -5.79 34.18
N LYS A 171 -31.73 -6.40 33.40
CA LYS A 171 -33.09 -6.77 33.83
C LYS A 171 -33.22 -8.25 34.20
N LYS A 172 -32.13 -9.01 34.17
CA LYS A 172 -32.04 -10.38 34.71
C LYS A 172 -31.30 -10.35 36.05
#